data_AF-A0A314KLR3-F1
#
_entry.id   AF-A0A314KLR3-F1
#
_cell.length_a   1.000
_cell.length_b   1.000
_cell.length_c   1.000
_cell.angle_alpha   90.00
_cell.angle_beta   90.00
_cell.angle_gamma   90.00
#
_symmetry.space_group_name_H-M   'P 1'
#
loop_
_entity.id
_entity.type
_entity.pdbx_description
1 polymer ?
#
loop_
_entity_poly.entity_id
_entity_poly.type
_entity_poly.pdbx_seq_one_letter_code
_entity_poly.pdbx_strand_id
1 'polypeptide(L)'
;MEKKPEKKEKMVKNTKEDIAAALIMAGFKRTEKRREEEAKKRRNLGTKPEFGYSIDGTKLPRFPPIQNLKQIIGKCSYPFEKKMTKTDLDYDGDKFSLNIYDVKRAILPLLNEHEIGNIGTGISVKTFDQSGNCYEMIFQTYRNSIYKLYNGWKKLLKYHKLKKNGDYYAAVWMFRHKENDGLCFALM
;
A
#
# COMPACT_ATOMS: atom_id res chain seq x y z
N MET A 1 -30.75 -38.23 64.78
CA MET A 1 -30.29 -38.36 63.37
C MET A 1 -30.48 -37.02 62.68
N GLU A 2 -29.38 -36.30 62.49
CA GLU A 2 -29.33 -34.98 61.84
C GLU A 2 -29.54 -35.10 60.32
N LYS A 3 -30.28 -34.15 59.73
CA LYS A 3 -30.33 -33.96 58.27
C LYS A 3 -29.22 -33.01 57.84
N LYS A 4 -28.29 -33.51 57.00
CA LYS A 4 -27.34 -32.69 56.23
C LYS A 4 -28.08 -31.95 55.09
N PRO A 5 -27.80 -30.67 54.81
CA PRO A 5 -28.13 -30.06 53.54
C PRO A 5 -26.88 -29.97 52.66
N GLU A 6 -26.93 -30.41 51.39
CA GLU A 6 -25.85 -30.08 50.47
C GLU A 6 -26.33 -29.74 49.05
N LYS A 7 -26.30 -28.41 48.83
CA LYS A 7 -25.89 -27.65 47.64
C LYS A 7 -26.41 -28.10 46.27
N LYS A 8 -27.44 -27.38 45.80
CA LYS A 8 -27.74 -27.27 44.36
C LYS A 8 -26.69 -26.37 43.70
N GLU A 9 -25.85 -26.96 42.86
CA GLU A 9 -25.07 -26.25 41.84
C GLU A 9 -26.02 -25.45 40.93
N LYS A 10 -25.94 -24.12 40.98
CA LYS A 10 -26.59 -23.27 39.98
C LYS A 10 -25.72 -23.26 38.73
N MET A 11 -26.08 -24.07 37.75
CA MET A 11 -25.60 -23.97 36.38
C MET A 11 -26.01 -22.59 35.83
N VAL A 12 -25.03 -21.69 35.67
CA VAL A 12 -25.23 -20.36 35.10
C VAL A 12 -25.59 -20.53 33.63
N LYS A 13 -26.88 -20.40 33.31
CA LYS A 13 -27.36 -20.33 31.93
C LYS A 13 -27.10 -18.92 31.41
N ASN A 14 -26.01 -18.73 30.68
CA ASN A 14 -25.75 -17.46 29.99
C ASN A 14 -26.90 -17.17 29.02
N THR A 15 -27.44 -15.96 29.10
CA THR A 15 -28.52 -15.50 28.23
C THR A 15 -27.97 -15.13 26.85
N LYS A 16 -28.82 -15.08 25.83
CA LYS A 16 -28.43 -14.65 24.47
C LYS A 16 -27.83 -13.23 24.46
N GLU A 17 -28.22 -12.39 25.40
CA GLU A 17 -27.73 -11.02 25.58
C GLU A 17 -26.28 -11.01 26.11
N ASP A 18 -25.94 -11.93 27.03
CA ASP A 18 -24.58 -12.09 27.56
C ASP A 18 -23.59 -12.51 26.46
N ILE A 19 -24.04 -13.38 25.54
CA ILE A 19 -23.24 -13.82 24.40
C ILE A 19 -23.04 -12.67 23.40
N ALA A 20 -24.08 -11.88 23.13
CA ALA A 20 -23.99 -10.72 22.24
C ALA A 20 -23.03 -9.65 22.79
N ALA A 21 -23.12 -9.33 24.09
CA ALA A 21 -22.21 -8.41 24.76
C ALA A 21 -20.75 -8.90 24.70
N ALA A 22 -20.51 -10.19 24.93
CA ALA A 22 -19.18 -10.78 24.84
C ALA A 22 -18.57 -10.66 23.43
N LEU A 23 -19.38 -10.86 22.38
CA LEU A 23 -18.94 -10.73 20.99
C LEU A 23 -18.59 -9.27 20.62
N ILE A 24 -19.40 -8.30 21.07
CA ILE A 24 -19.13 -6.87 20.86
C ILE A 24 -17.81 -6.45 21.54
N MET A 25 -17.63 -6.86 22.80
CA MET A 25 -16.41 -6.56 23.55
C MET A 25 -15.17 -7.22 22.95
N ALA A 26 -15.29 -8.45 22.44
CA ALA A 26 -14.22 -9.11 21.71
C ALA A 26 -13.87 -8.37 20.41
N GLY A 27 -14.87 -7.87 19.67
CA GLY A 27 -14.67 -7.03 18.49
C GLY A 27 -13.93 -5.73 18.81
N PHE A 28 -14.29 -5.07 19.91
CA PHE A 28 -13.64 -3.83 20.35
C PHE A 28 -12.16 -4.07 20.75
N LYS A 29 -11.91 -5.06 21.61
CA LYS A 29 -10.54 -5.44 22.03
C LYS A 29 -9.65 -5.82 20.84
N ARG A 30 -10.20 -6.52 19.84
CA ARG A 30 -9.47 -6.89 18.62
C ARG A 30 -9.09 -5.67 17.78
N THR A 31 -9.95 -4.64 17.79
CA THR A 31 -9.73 -3.38 17.08
C THR A 31 -8.66 -2.53 17.77
N GLU A 32 -8.68 -2.44 19.10
CA GLU A 32 -7.64 -1.77 19.89
C GLU A 32 -6.28 -2.41 19.72
N LYS A 33 -6.19 -3.74 19.86
CA LYS A 33 -4.94 -4.49 19.67
C LYS A 33 -4.33 -4.23 18.29
N ARG A 34 -5.16 -4.18 17.25
CA ARG A 34 -4.71 -3.86 15.89
C ARG A 34 -4.19 -2.43 15.76
N ARG A 35 -4.85 -1.44 16.39
CA ARG A 35 -4.37 -0.04 16.43
C ARG A 35 -3.04 0.08 17.17
N GLU A 36 -2.88 -0.66 18.26
CA GLU A 36 -1.66 -0.67 19.08
C GLU A 36 -0.48 -1.33 18.35
N GLU A 37 -0.72 -2.43 17.64
CA GLU A 37 0.26 -3.07 16.76
C GLU A 37 0.65 -2.16 15.58
N GLU A 38 -0.31 -1.48 14.96
CA GLU A 38 -0.04 -0.49 13.90
C GLU A 38 0.76 0.71 14.44
N ALA A 39 0.47 1.18 15.66
CA ALA A 39 1.22 2.26 16.31
C ALA A 39 2.66 1.84 16.67
N LYS A 40 2.86 0.63 17.21
CA LYS A 40 4.20 0.07 17.47
C LYS A 40 4.98 -0.14 16.16
N LYS A 41 4.31 -0.58 15.10
CA LYS A 41 4.92 -0.72 13.77
C LYS A 41 5.34 0.61 13.15
N ARG A 42 4.59 1.70 13.40
CA ARG A 42 4.97 3.07 13.02
C ARG A 42 6.18 3.60 13.80
N ARG A 43 6.33 3.21 15.07
CA ARG A 43 7.49 3.59 15.91
C ARG A 43 8.79 2.87 15.50
N ASN A 44 8.69 1.66 14.94
CA ASN A 44 9.85 0.86 14.52
C ASN A 44 10.23 1.01 13.04
N LEU A 45 9.45 1.75 12.25
CA LEU A 45 9.83 2.13 10.89
C LEU A 45 10.73 3.36 11.05
N GLY A 46 12.01 3.26 10.72
CA GLY A 46 12.92 4.41 10.71
C GLY A 46 12.30 5.62 10.01
N THR A 47 12.75 6.82 10.36
CA THR A 47 12.26 8.07 9.76
C THR A 47 12.25 7.94 8.24
N LYS A 48 11.06 8.01 7.66
CA LYS A 48 10.86 7.96 6.22
C LYS A 48 11.75 9.02 5.54
N PRO A 49 12.45 8.68 4.44
CA PRO A 49 13.31 9.64 3.77
C PRO A 49 12.48 10.81 3.23
N GLU A 50 13.14 11.96 3.11
CA GLU A 50 12.55 13.10 2.42
C GLU A 50 12.32 12.77 0.93
N PHE A 51 11.33 13.43 0.33
CA PHE A 51 11.16 13.41 -1.12
C PHE A 51 12.45 13.82 -1.83
N GLY A 52 12.81 13.09 -2.88
CA GLY A 52 14.07 13.29 -3.57
C GLY A 52 15.25 12.55 -2.94
N TYR A 53 15.06 11.77 -1.88
CA TYR A 53 16.12 10.98 -1.24
C TYR A 53 15.71 9.52 -1.03
N SER A 54 16.69 8.62 -1.12
CA SER A 54 16.56 7.21 -0.76
C SER A 54 16.71 7.03 0.76
N ILE A 55 16.34 5.84 1.27
CA ILE A 55 16.46 5.45 2.67
C ILE A 55 17.91 5.51 3.18
N ASP A 56 18.90 5.34 2.30
CA ASP A 56 20.33 5.44 2.64
C ASP A 56 20.86 6.89 2.64
N GLY A 57 20.00 7.88 2.35
CA GLY A 57 20.35 9.29 2.28
C GLY A 57 20.83 9.76 0.90
N THR A 58 20.94 8.85 -0.08
CA THR A 58 21.34 9.20 -1.45
C THR A 58 20.28 10.04 -2.14
N LYS A 59 20.68 11.13 -2.80
CA LYS A 59 19.77 11.97 -3.58
C LYS A 59 19.29 11.24 -4.84
N LEU A 60 17.98 11.05 -4.97
CA LEU A 60 17.34 10.48 -6.14
C LEU A 60 17.30 11.53 -7.28
N PRO A 61 17.51 11.11 -8.53
CA PRO A 61 17.45 12.00 -9.67
C PRO A 61 16.03 12.55 -9.88
N ARG A 62 15.93 13.79 -10.35
CA ARG A 62 14.63 14.47 -10.58
C ARG A 62 13.72 13.69 -11.53
N PHE A 63 14.31 13.00 -12.50
CA PHE A 63 13.63 12.15 -13.48
C PHE A 63 14.12 10.71 -13.30
N PRO A 64 13.29 9.69 -13.64
CA PRO A 64 13.74 8.31 -13.58
C PRO A 64 14.96 8.13 -14.49
N PRO A 65 16.08 7.56 -14.00
CA PRO A 65 17.34 7.43 -14.72
C PRO A 65 17.33 6.27 -15.73
N ILE A 66 16.22 6.14 -16.47
CA ILE A 66 16.02 5.10 -17.49
C ILE A 66 16.19 5.78 -18.85
N GLN A 67 17.29 5.46 -19.55
CA GLN A 67 17.72 6.22 -20.74
C GLN A 67 16.65 6.28 -21.84
N ASN A 68 15.96 5.16 -22.10
CA ASN A 68 14.92 5.08 -23.13
C ASN A 68 13.65 5.87 -22.80
N LEU A 69 13.45 6.31 -21.55
CA LEU A 69 12.29 7.11 -21.17
C LEU A 69 12.52 8.62 -21.29
N LYS A 70 13.79 9.08 -21.42
CA LYS A 70 14.12 10.52 -21.42
C LYS A 70 13.32 11.34 -22.43
N GLN A 71 13.01 10.75 -23.58
CA GLN A 71 12.30 11.45 -24.67
C GLN A 71 10.78 11.51 -24.45
N ILE A 72 10.22 10.60 -23.65
CA ILE A 72 8.77 10.50 -23.42
C ILE A 72 8.32 11.12 -22.11
N ILE A 73 9.23 11.55 -21.24
CA ILE A 73 8.89 12.18 -19.96
C ILE A 73 8.45 13.63 -20.19
N GLY A 74 7.19 13.93 -19.87
CA GLY A 74 6.65 15.28 -19.75
C GLY A 74 6.71 15.78 -18.30
N LYS A 75 5.58 16.27 -17.76
CA LYS A 75 5.48 16.64 -16.34
C LYS A 75 5.80 15.42 -15.47
N CYS A 76 6.68 15.57 -14.49
CA CYS A 76 7.12 14.46 -13.63
C CYS A 76 7.01 14.84 -12.16
N SER A 77 6.67 13.89 -11.29
CA SER A 77 6.64 14.07 -9.83
C SER A 77 8.05 14.15 -9.25
N TYR A 78 8.21 14.74 -8.07
CA TYR A 78 9.39 14.45 -7.26
C TYR A 78 9.38 12.97 -6.87
N PRO A 79 10.54 12.27 -6.91
CA PRO A 79 10.57 10.88 -6.50
C PRO A 79 10.44 10.73 -5.00
N PHE A 80 9.98 9.56 -4.62
CA PHE A 80 10.00 9.10 -3.24
C PHE A 80 10.32 7.61 -3.22
N GLU A 81 10.89 7.17 -2.11
CA GLU A 81 11.17 5.75 -1.92
C GLU A 81 10.16 5.11 -0.96
N LYS A 82 9.80 3.88 -1.27
CA LYS A 82 8.92 3.06 -0.46
C LYS A 82 9.56 1.71 -0.22
N LYS A 83 9.65 1.33 1.06
CA LYS A 83 9.91 -0.06 1.46
C LYS A 83 8.73 -0.96 1.08
N MET A 84 8.99 -2.03 0.33
CA MET A 84 7.99 -3.00 -0.04
C MET A 84 7.52 -3.79 1.19
N THR A 85 6.21 -3.99 1.30
CA THR A 85 5.62 -4.81 2.36
C THR A 85 5.45 -6.26 1.91
N LYS A 86 5.22 -7.18 2.86
CA LYS A 86 4.89 -8.58 2.54
C LYS A 86 3.70 -8.72 1.58
N THR A 87 2.74 -7.79 1.62
CA THR A 87 1.59 -7.78 0.71
C THR A 87 1.93 -7.27 -0.68
N ASP A 88 2.94 -6.39 -0.79
CA ASP A 88 3.45 -5.95 -2.09
C ASP A 88 4.27 -7.07 -2.75
N LEU A 89 4.93 -7.92 -1.96
CA LEU A 89 5.72 -9.05 -2.46
C LEU A 89 4.91 -10.35 -2.59
N ASP A 90 3.59 -10.27 -2.46
CA ASP A 90 2.69 -11.42 -2.57
C ASP A 90 2.20 -11.62 -4.00
N TYR A 91 2.64 -12.70 -4.65
CA TYR A 91 2.30 -12.98 -6.05
C TYR A 91 0.80 -13.16 -6.30
N ASP A 92 0.03 -13.55 -5.29
CA ASP A 92 -1.42 -13.73 -5.41
C ASP A 92 -2.18 -12.43 -5.15
N GLY A 93 -1.54 -11.47 -4.46
CA GLY A 93 -2.12 -10.15 -4.22
C GLY A 93 -2.09 -9.24 -5.45
N ASP A 94 -1.16 -9.47 -6.39
CA ASP A 94 -0.93 -8.72 -7.64
C ASP A 94 -1.12 -7.20 -7.48
N LYS A 95 -0.54 -6.64 -6.42
CA LYS A 95 -0.68 -5.23 -6.09
C LYS A 95 0.56 -4.64 -5.45
N PHE A 96 0.79 -3.36 -5.72
CA PHE A 96 1.77 -2.52 -5.08
C PHE A 96 1.06 -1.33 -4.42
N SER A 97 1.06 -1.30 -3.09
CA SER A 97 0.30 -0.31 -2.31
C SER A 97 1.12 0.94 -2.07
N LEU A 98 0.57 2.13 -2.25
CA LEU A 98 1.26 3.40 -2.04
C LEU A 98 0.76 4.09 -0.77
N ASN A 99 1.66 4.77 -0.07
CA ASN A 99 1.30 5.52 1.13
C ASN A 99 0.50 6.78 0.72
N ILE A 100 -0.57 7.05 1.44
CA ILE A 100 -1.48 8.19 1.15
C ILE A 100 -0.75 9.55 1.12
N TYR A 101 0.23 9.77 1.99
CA TYR A 101 0.96 11.03 2.02
C TYR A 101 1.83 11.20 0.76
N ASP A 102 2.41 10.10 0.26
CA ASP A 102 3.18 10.18 -0.98
C ASP A 102 2.30 10.45 -2.17
N VAL A 103 1.18 9.75 -2.23
CA VAL A 103 0.22 9.91 -3.31
C VAL A 103 -0.29 11.35 -3.34
N LYS A 104 -0.71 11.91 -2.20
CA LYS A 104 -1.20 13.28 -2.13
C LYS A 104 -0.15 14.31 -2.55
N ARG A 105 1.11 14.11 -2.19
CA ARG A 105 2.18 15.09 -2.44
C ARG A 105 2.77 14.99 -3.84
N ALA A 106 2.97 13.79 -4.37
CA ALA A 106 3.68 13.58 -5.63
C ALA A 106 2.81 13.09 -6.77
N ILE A 107 1.71 12.37 -6.51
CA ILE A 107 0.94 11.71 -7.58
C ILE A 107 -0.29 12.54 -7.92
N LEU A 108 -1.16 12.86 -6.95
CA LEU A 108 -2.40 13.61 -7.19
C LEU A 108 -2.20 14.93 -7.94
N PRO A 109 -1.14 15.73 -7.69
CA PRO A 109 -0.93 16.98 -8.43
C PRO A 109 -0.67 16.79 -9.93
N LEU A 110 -0.37 15.58 -10.38
CA LEU A 110 -0.21 15.28 -11.80
C LEU A 110 -1.51 14.79 -12.46
N LEU A 111 -2.54 14.40 -11.71
CA LEU A 111 -3.80 13.92 -12.26
C LEU A 111 -4.64 15.08 -12.81
N ASN A 112 -5.38 14.84 -13.88
CA ASN A 112 -6.37 15.79 -14.38
C ASN A 112 -7.72 15.57 -13.70
N GLU A 113 -8.68 16.49 -13.86
CA GLU A 113 -9.97 16.44 -13.17
C GLU A 113 -10.75 15.15 -13.47
N HIS A 114 -10.75 14.71 -14.73
CA HIS A 114 -11.40 13.47 -15.15
C HIS A 114 -10.79 12.23 -14.47
N GLU A 115 -9.47 12.16 -14.36
CA GLU A 115 -8.79 11.08 -13.66
C GLU A 115 -8.99 11.13 -12.14
N ILE A 116 -9.04 12.32 -11.54
CA ILE A 116 -9.39 12.47 -10.12
C ILE A 116 -10.78 11.90 -9.85
N GLY A 117 -11.75 12.13 -10.74
CA GLY A 117 -13.08 11.53 -10.67
C GLY A 117 -13.07 10.00 -10.82
N ASN A 118 -12.16 9.46 -11.62
CA ASN A 118 -12.09 8.03 -11.97
C ASN A 118 -11.10 7.20 -11.15
N ILE A 119 -10.30 7.79 -10.27
CA ILE A 119 -9.31 7.05 -9.48
C ILE A 119 -9.93 5.95 -8.60
N GLY A 120 -11.21 6.07 -8.23
CA GLY A 120 -11.94 5.02 -7.50
C GLY A 120 -12.28 3.80 -8.36
N THR A 121 -12.63 4.00 -9.63
CA THR A 121 -12.89 2.93 -10.60
C THR A 121 -11.61 2.37 -11.20
N GLY A 122 -10.54 3.17 -11.20
CA GLY A 122 -9.20 2.81 -11.64
C GLY A 122 -8.82 3.54 -12.93
N ILE A 123 -7.54 3.89 -13.04
CA ILE A 123 -6.96 4.56 -14.20
C ILE A 123 -5.91 3.63 -14.80
N SER A 124 -6.00 3.37 -16.11
CA SER A 124 -4.97 2.61 -16.83
C SER A 124 -3.68 3.41 -16.90
N VAL A 125 -2.56 2.78 -16.53
CA VAL A 125 -1.23 3.41 -16.52
C VAL A 125 -0.20 2.48 -17.12
N LYS A 126 0.87 3.06 -17.68
CA LYS A 126 2.09 2.33 -18.05
C LYS A 126 3.08 2.38 -16.91
N THR A 127 3.64 1.25 -16.50
CA THR A 127 4.65 1.18 -15.45
C THR A 127 5.94 0.65 -16.04
N PHE A 128 7.04 1.37 -15.86
CA PHE A 128 8.35 1.01 -16.36
C PHE A 128 9.25 0.54 -15.21
N ASP A 129 10.04 -0.50 -15.45
CA ASP A 129 11.10 -0.91 -14.53
C ASP A 129 12.45 -0.24 -14.86
N GLN A 130 13.48 -0.53 -14.07
CA GLN A 130 14.86 -0.04 -14.28
C GLN A 130 15.46 -0.39 -15.66
N SER A 131 15.01 -1.49 -16.29
CA SER A 131 15.44 -1.91 -17.62
C SER A 131 14.63 -1.23 -18.73
N GLY A 132 13.63 -0.43 -18.38
CA GLY A 132 12.70 0.20 -19.31
C GLY A 132 11.64 -0.74 -19.86
N ASN A 133 11.44 -1.92 -19.27
CA ASN A 133 10.34 -2.81 -19.63
C ASN A 133 9.02 -2.17 -19.22
N CYS A 134 8.03 -2.20 -20.12
CA CYS A 134 6.71 -1.62 -19.88
C CYS A 134 5.71 -2.69 -19.41
N TYR A 135 4.96 -2.36 -18.36
CA TYR A 135 3.89 -3.17 -17.80
C TYR A 135 2.61 -2.33 -17.73
N GLU A 136 1.55 -2.78 -18.38
CA GLU A 136 0.22 -2.19 -18.19
C GLU A 136 -0.30 -2.54 -16.79
N MET A 137 -0.77 -1.52 -16.07
CA MET A 137 -1.33 -1.66 -14.73
C MET A 137 -2.51 -0.71 -14.56
N ILE A 138 -3.23 -0.88 -13.45
CA ILE A 138 -4.30 0.04 -13.05
C ILE A 138 -3.89 0.74 -11.75
N PHE A 139 -3.90 2.07 -11.77
CA PHE A 139 -3.78 2.89 -10.57
C PHE A 139 -5.18 3.15 -10.00
N GLN A 140 -5.42 2.71 -8.76
CA GLN A 140 -6.74 2.82 -8.12
C GLN A 140 -6.63 3.18 -6.65
N THR A 141 -7.66 3.86 -6.14
CA THR A 141 -7.89 4.03 -4.70
C THR A 141 -9.12 3.27 -4.21
N TYR A 142 -9.07 2.76 -2.99
CA TYR A 142 -10.25 2.29 -2.26
C TYR A 142 -10.62 3.27 -1.16
N ARG A 143 -11.83 3.83 -1.24
CA ARG A 143 -12.37 4.81 -0.27
C ARG A 143 -11.38 5.94 0.08
N ASN A 144 -10.60 6.39 -0.90
CA ASN A 144 -9.57 7.43 -0.74
C ASN A 144 -8.54 7.15 0.39
N SER A 145 -8.37 5.89 0.75
CA SER A 145 -7.58 5.47 1.92
C SER A 145 -6.38 4.60 1.56
N ILE A 146 -6.52 3.80 0.49
CA ILE A 146 -5.49 2.86 0.03
C ILE A 146 -5.34 3.06 -1.47
N TYR A 147 -4.16 3.53 -1.87
CA TYR A 147 -3.79 3.66 -3.28
C TYR A 147 -2.95 2.46 -3.69
N LYS A 148 -3.14 1.95 -4.91
CA LYS A 148 -2.40 0.78 -5.40
C LYS A 148 -2.21 0.83 -6.90
N LEU A 149 -1.12 0.23 -7.37
CA LEU A 149 -0.97 -0.30 -8.72
C LEU A 149 -1.35 -1.78 -8.67
N TYR A 150 -2.15 -2.28 -9.60
CA TYR A 150 -2.53 -3.70 -9.66
C TYR A 150 -2.78 -4.16 -11.10
N ASN A 151 -3.05 -5.46 -11.28
CA ASN A 151 -3.31 -6.10 -12.57
C ASN A 151 -2.10 -6.03 -13.53
N GLY A 152 -0.95 -6.52 -13.07
CA GLY A 152 0.31 -6.45 -13.82
C GLY A 152 1.55 -6.44 -12.94
N TRP A 153 1.41 -6.08 -11.67
CA TRP A 153 2.49 -6.05 -10.68
C TRP A 153 3.20 -7.41 -10.52
N LYS A 154 2.45 -8.50 -10.54
CA LYS A 154 2.93 -9.88 -10.50
C LYS A 154 3.93 -10.17 -11.61
N LYS A 155 3.75 -9.60 -12.80
CA LYS A 155 4.69 -9.77 -13.93
C LYS A 155 6.03 -9.11 -13.61
N LEU A 156 6.00 -7.90 -13.04
CA LEU A 156 7.19 -7.18 -12.60
C LEU A 156 7.92 -7.95 -11.49
N LEU A 157 7.21 -8.39 -10.44
CA LEU A 157 7.80 -9.19 -9.35
C LEU A 157 8.50 -10.44 -9.89
N LYS A 158 7.86 -11.16 -10.83
CA LYS A 158 8.40 -12.40 -11.43
C LYS A 158 9.64 -12.12 -12.26
N TYR A 159 9.62 -11.06 -13.08
CA TYR A 159 10.75 -10.69 -13.92
C TYR A 159 12.00 -10.38 -13.08
N HIS A 160 11.83 -9.59 -12.01
CA HIS A 160 12.91 -9.24 -11.08
C HIS A 160 13.18 -10.29 -9.99
N LYS A 161 12.49 -11.45 -10.03
CA LYS A 161 12.64 -12.57 -9.09
C LYS A 161 12.52 -12.15 -7.61
N LEU A 162 11.66 -11.18 -7.31
CA LEU A 162 11.47 -10.65 -5.97
C LEU A 162 10.76 -11.70 -5.08
N LYS A 163 11.24 -11.87 -3.85
CA LYS A 163 10.74 -12.90 -2.91
C LYS A 163 9.90 -12.27 -1.80
N LYS A 164 8.86 -12.98 -1.33
CA LYS A 164 7.91 -12.53 -0.29
C LYS A 164 8.54 -12.03 1.02
N ASN A 165 9.74 -12.53 1.34
CA ASN A 165 10.46 -12.20 2.58
C ASN A 165 11.71 -11.34 2.36
N GLY A 166 11.95 -10.84 1.15
CA GLY A 166 13.11 -9.98 0.89
C GLY A 166 12.92 -8.57 1.43
N ASP A 167 14.05 -7.90 1.68
CA ASP A 167 14.06 -6.49 2.05
C ASP A 167 14.30 -5.65 0.80
N TYR A 168 13.21 -5.22 0.16
CA TYR A 168 13.24 -4.47 -1.09
C TYR A 168 12.65 -3.08 -0.92
N TYR A 169 13.24 -2.12 -1.61
CA TYR A 169 12.81 -0.73 -1.68
C TYR A 169 12.51 -0.41 -3.14
N ALA A 170 11.51 0.42 -3.37
CA ALA A 170 11.17 0.91 -4.69
C ALA A 170 11.23 2.44 -4.68
N ALA A 171 12.09 3.01 -5.49
CA ALA A 171 12.03 4.42 -5.83
C ALA A 171 10.94 4.61 -6.90
N VAL A 172 10.07 5.60 -6.67
CA VAL A 172 8.84 5.80 -7.45
C VAL A 172 8.88 7.19 -8.08
N TRP A 173 8.73 7.21 -9.40
CA TRP A 173 8.38 8.41 -10.15
C TRP A 173 7.01 8.19 -10.79
N MET A 174 6.24 9.25 -10.87
CA MET A 174 5.09 9.34 -11.76
C MET A 174 5.36 10.44 -12.77
N PHE A 175 4.97 10.24 -14.02
CA PHE A 175 5.08 11.27 -15.05
C PHE A 175 3.96 11.16 -16.08
N ARG A 176 3.73 12.28 -16.75
CA ARG A 176 2.89 12.38 -17.94
C ARG A 176 3.71 12.03 -19.16
N HIS A 177 3.20 11.15 -20.01
CA HIS A 177 3.79 10.89 -21.31
C HIS A 177 3.72 12.17 -22.15
N LYS A 178 4.85 12.60 -22.72
CA LYS A 178 4.98 13.89 -23.40
C LYS A 178 4.01 14.06 -24.58
N GLU A 179 3.72 12.99 -25.31
CA GLU A 179 2.94 13.06 -26.55
C GLU A 179 1.43 12.90 -26.36
N ASN A 180 0.99 12.06 -25.43
CA ASN A 180 -0.43 11.69 -25.28
C ASN A 180 -0.99 12.02 -23.89
N ASP A 181 -0.18 12.66 -23.04
CA ASP A 181 -0.48 13.02 -21.65
C ASP A 181 -0.89 11.82 -20.77
N GLY A 182 -0.63 10.59 -21.21
CA GLY A 182 -0.96 9.38 -20.48
C GLY A 182 -0.15 9.23 -19.19
N LEU A 183 -0.77 8.63 -18.18
CA LEU A 183 -0.13 8.38 -16.89
C LEU A 183 0.89 7.25 -16.96
N CYS A 184 2.11 7.57 -16.53
CA CYS A 184 3.21 6.64 -16.46
C CYS A 184 3.82 6.59 -15.05
N PHE A 185 4.25 5.42 -14.63
CA PHE A 185 5.06 5.18 -13.44
C PHE A 185 6.43 4.65 -13.87
N ALA A 186 7.48 5.03 -13.15
CA ALA A 186 8.77 4.35 -13.21
C ALA A 186 9.12 3.86 -11.80
N LEU A 187 9.50 2.59 -11.70
CA LEU A 187 9.81 1.88 -10.47
C LEU A 187 11.22 1.29 -10.57
N MET A 188 12.07 1.59 -9.60
CA MET A 188 13.43 1.06 -9.50
C MET A 188 13.69 0.48 -8.12
#